data_AF-A0A924V4U8-F1
#
_entry.id   AF-A0A924V4U8-F1
#
_cell.length_a   1.000
_cell.length_b   1.000
_cell.length_c   1.000
_cell.angle_alpha   90.00
_cell.angle_beta   90.00
_cell.angle_gamma   90.00
#
_symmetry.space_group_name_H-M   'P 1'
#
loop_
_entity.id
_entity.type
_entity.pdbx_description
1 polymer ?
#
loop_
_entity_poly.entity_id
_entity_poly.type
_entity_poly.pdbx_seq_one_letter_code
_entity_poly.pdbx_strand_id
1 'polypeptide(L)'
;MNDNECRGKSWLFQTLNLATEIDPMFEPLMYRAAGLALTVIISDYAGASIIFDKAVKHYPNNWNVTYVAAYHALYEEKDKLKAAHLYEQAAKTGAPNWVYSLAGRLAKDGGEDEYSQKILEGMIATNQDEKIIKRLRDKIAEIEASRKSLKK
;
A
#
# COMPACT_ATOMS: atom_id res chain seq x y z
N MET A 1 8.22 -19.48 0.90
CA MET A 1 6.83 -19.78 1.30
C MET A 1 6.85 -21.09 2.05
N ASN A 2 6.24 -21.10 3.23
CA ASN A 2 6.31 -22.20 4.18
C ASN A 2 5.09 -23.13 3.98
N ASP A 3 5.24 -24.45 4.17
CA ASP A 3 4.16 -25.43 3.93
C ASP A 3 2.95 -25.28 4.88
N ASN A 4 3.07 -24.42 5.89
CA ASN A 4 2.03 -24.12 6.89
C ASN A 4 1.15 -22.90 6.56
N GLU A 5 1.33 -22.25 5.41
CA GLU A 5 0.54 -21.07 5.03
C GLU A 5 -0.90 -21.46 4.64
N CYS A 6 -1.89 -20.90 5.35
CA CYS A 6 -3.29 -21.00 4.96
C CYS A 6 -3.51 -20.20 3.67
N ARG A 7 -4.14 -20.81 2.66
CA ARG A 7 -4.36 -20.20 1.33
C ARG A 7 -5.79 -19.71 1.17
N GLY A 8 -6.24 -18.76 1.99
CA GLY A 8 -7.61 -18.23 1.93
C GLY A 8 -8.66 -19.27 2.31
N LYS A 9 -8.29 -20.19 3.21
CA LYS A 9 -9.13 -21.31 3.64
C LYS A 9 -9.18 -21.49 5.16
N SER A 10 -8.53 -20.60 5.92
CA SER A 10 -8.64 -20.68 7.38
C SER A 10 -10.09 -20.45 7.82
N TRP A 11 -10.48 -21.09 8.92
CA TRP A 11 -11.79 -20.87 9.53
C TRP A 11 -12.02 -19.40 9.88
N LEU A 12 -10.97 -18.72 10.36
CA LEU A 12 -11.04 -17.30 10.68
C LEU A 12 -11.30 -16.45 9.44
N PHE A 13 -10.60 -16.72 8.33
CA PHE A 13 -10.88 -16.03 7.06
C PHE A 13 -12.32 -16.27 6.60
N GLN A 14 -12.80 -17.52 6.57
CA GLN A 14 -14.17 -17.81 6.13
C GLN A 14 -15.22 -17.07 6.97
N THR A 15 -15.03 -17.04 8.30
CA THR A 15 -15.93 -16.36 9.23
C THR A 15 -15.91 -14.84 9.02
N LEU A 16 -14.73 -14.24 8.93
CA LEU A 16 -14.58 -12.80 8.69
C LEU A 16 -15.09 -12.40 7.31
N ASN A 17 -14.79 -13.21 6.30
CA ASN A 17 -15.23 -12.97 4.93
C ASN A 17 -16.75 -12.97 4.83
N LEU A 18 -17.42 -13.96 5.45
CA LEU A 18 -18.88 -14.00 5.54
C LEU A 18 -19.44 -12.78 6.28
N ALA A 19 -18.83 -12.38 7.40
CA ALA A 19 -19.26 -11.19 8.14
C ALA A 19 -19.21 -9.93 7.25
N THR A 20 -18.14 -9.75 6.47
CA THR A 20 -18.01 -8.62 5.52
C THR A 20 -18.92 -8.72 4.29
N GLU A 21 -19.51 -9.89 4.02
CA GLU A 21 -20.50 -10.07 2.94
C GLU A 21 -21.92 -9.77 3.43
N ILE A 22 -22.21 -10.13 4.68
CA ILE A 22 -23.49 -9.83 5.33
C ILE A 22 -23.60 -8.34 5.64
N ASP A 23 -22.52 -7.72 6.12
CA ASP A 23 -22.44 -6.27 6.35
C ASP A 23 -21.22 -5.68 5.62
N PRO A 24 -21.38 -5.20 4.37
CA PRO A 24 -20.28 -4.58 3.62
C PRO A 24 -19.83 -3.22 4.14
N MET A 25 -20.66 -2.57 4.99
CA MET A 25 -20.30 -1.32 5.67
C MET A 25 -19.89 -1.58 7.12
N PHE A 26 -19.41 -2.80 7.39
CA PHE A 26 -18.80 -3.14 8.67
C PHE A 26 -17.72 -2.13 9.02
N GLU A 27 -17.70 -1.68 10.27
CA GLU A 27 -16.87 -0.56 10.72
C GLU A 27 -15.42 -0.68 10.17
N PRO A 28 -14.80 0.39 9.64
CA PRO A 28 -13.46 0.33 9.05
C PRO A 28 -12.42 -0.31 9.98
N LEU A 29 -12.56 -0.10 11.29
CA LEU A 29 -11.69 -0.71 12.31
C LEU A 29 -11.75 -2.24 12.27
N MET A 30 -12.90 -2.81 11.97
CA MET A 30 -13.09 -4.26 11.91
C MET A 30 -12.45 -4.87 10.68
N TYR A 31 -12.57 -4.24 9.50
CA TYR A 31 -11.80 -4.67 8.32
C TYR A 31 -10.29 -4.64 8.59
N ARG A 32 -9.83 -3.57 9.25
CA ARG A 32 -8.42 -3.41 9.64
C ARG A 32 -7.98 -4.53 10.58
N ALA A 33 -8.76 -4.80 11.62
CA ALA A 33 -8.47 -5.84 12.60
C ALA A 33 -8.51 -7.24 11.97
N ALA A 34 -9.49 -7.51 11.10
CA ALA A 34 -9.64 -8.75 10.36
C ALA A 34 -8.41 -9.03 9.47
N GLY A 35 -8.04 -8.08 8.61
CA GLY A 35 -6.87 -8.22 7.75
C GLY A 35 -5.58 -8.38 8.56
N LEU A 36 -5.43 -7.63 9.66
CA LEU A 36 -4.27 -7.76 10.55
C LEU A 36 -4.22 -9.10 11.29
N ALA A 37 -5.35 -9.65 11.73
CA ALA A 37 -5.40 -10.96 12.34
C ALA A 37 -5.00 -12.06 11.36
N LEU A 38 -5.50 -11.99 10.12
CA LEU A 38 -5.15 -12.94 9.07
C LEU A 38 -3.66 -12.84 8.68
N THR A 39 -3.14 -11.62 8.54
CA THR A 39 -1.75 -11.40 8.09
C THR A 39 -0.71 -11.62 9.18
N VAL A 40 -0.94 -11.17 10.43
CA VAL A 40 0.08 -11.18 11.49
C VAL A 40 -0.05 -12.37 12.42
N ILE A 41 -1.28 -12.78 12.76
CA ILE A 41 -1.52 -13.75 13.84
C ILE A 41 -1.49 -15.18 13.31
N ILE A 42 -2.15 -15.43 12.19
CA ILE A 42 -2.33 -16.81 11.68
C ILE A 42 -1.71 -17.06 10.30
N SER A 43 -1.07 -16.04 9.71
CA SER A 43 -0.39 -16.14 8.41
C SER A 43 -1.27 -16.68 7.28
N ASP A 44 -2.57 -16.34 7.27
CA ASP A 44 -3.46 -16.55 6.10
C ASP A 44 -3.37 -15.33 5.18
N TYR A 45 -2.22 -15.19 4.51
CA TYR A 45 -1.93 -14.01 3.70
C TYR A 45 -2.92 -13.83 2.56
N ALA A 46 -3.30 -14.92 1.87
CA ALA A 46 -4.28 -14.85 0.79
C ALA A 46 -5.66 -14.42 1.30
N GLY A 47 -6.08 -14.89 2.47
CA GLY A 47 -7.30 -14.41 3.12
C GLY A 47 -7.21 -12.92 3.50
N ALA A 48 -6.07 -12.49 4.00
CA ALA A 48 -5.81 -11.09 4.33
C ALA A 48 -5.89 -10.18 3.08
N SER A 49 -5.31 -10.58 1.94
CA SER A 49 -5.41 -9.85 0.66
C SER A 49 -6.88 -9.59 0.30
N ILE A 50 -7.72 -10.63 0.35
CA ILE A 50 -9.14 -10.51 0.01
C ILE A 50 -9.87 -9.53 0.94
N ILE A 51 -9.61 -9.59 2.24
CA ILE A 51 -10.22 -8.69 3.22
C ILE A 51 -9.73 -7.25 3.01
N PHE A 52 -8.44 -7.03 2.77
CA PHE A 52 -7.90 -5.70 2.53
C PHE A 52 -8.40 -5.10 1.22
N ASP A 53 -8.50 -5.88 0.15
CA ASP A 53 -9.04 -5.42 -1.13
C ASP A 53 -10.51 -4.99 -0.99
N LYS A 54 -11.33 -5.75 -0.23
CA LYS A 54 -12.69 -5.34 0.14
C LYS A 54 -12.68 -4.04 0.95
N ALA A 55 -11.82 -3.94 1.96
CA ALA A 55 -11.73 -2.79 2.84
C ALA A 55 -11.41 -1.49 2.08
N VAL A 56 -10.41 -1.53 1.17
CA VAL A 56 -10.00 -0.39 0.36
C VAL A 56 -11.10 0.02 -0.62
N LYS A 57 -11.85 -0.95 -1.17
CA LYS A 57 -13.00 -0.68 -2.03
C LYS A 57 -14.13 0.03 -1.29
N HIS A 58 -14.44 -0.39 -0.06
CA HIS A 58 -15.52 0.21 0.74
C HIS A 58 -15.12 1.51 1.42
N TYR A 59 -13.85 1.67 1.77
CA TYR A 59 -13.32 2.82 2.51
C TYR A 59 -12.12 3.50 1.81
N PRO A 60 -12.27 3.96 0.56
CA PRO A 60 -11.15 4.45 -0.23
C PRO A 60 -10.48 5.71 0.35
N ASN A 61 -11.20 6.47 1.18
CA ASN A 61 -10.70 7.69 1.81
C ASN A 61 -10.21 7.48 3.25
N ASN A 62 -10.28 6.25 3.78
CA ASN A 62 -9.76 5.95 5.10
C ASN A 62 -8.28 5.56 5.00
N TRP A 63 -7.40 6.55 5.16
CA TRP A 63 -5.97 6.34 4.99
C TRP A 63 -5.41 5.25 5.92
N ASN A 64 -5.98 5.03 7.12
CA ASN A 64 -5.54 3.98 8.03
C ASN A 64 -5.78 2.58 7.46
N VAL A 65 -6.93 2.37 6.82
CA VAL A 65 -7.26 1.11 6.14
C VAL A 65 -6.31 0.89 4.97
N THR A 66 -6.17 1.89 4.10
CA THR A 66 -5.33 1.80 2.92
C THR A 66 -3.85 1.62 3.27
N TYR A 67 -3.37 2.27 4.34
CA TYR A 67 -2.00 2.16 4.81
C TYR A 67 -1.66 0.73 5.26
N VAL A 68 -2.54 0.08 6.03
CA VAL A 68 -2.27 -1.31 6.46
C VAL A 68 -2.42 -2.30 5.31
N ALA A 69 -3.29 -2.04 4.35
CA ALA A 69 -3.37 -2.82 3.12
C ALA A 69 -2.07 -2.70 2.31
N ALA A 70 -1.48 -1.50 2.24
CA ALA A 70 -0.18 -1.28 1.60
C ALA A 70 0.96 -2.02 2.31
N TYR A 71 0.93 -2.07 3.65
CA TYR A 71 1.85 -2.88 4.45
C TYR A 71 1.75 -4.36 4.07
N HIS A 72 0.53 -4.91 4.04
CA HIS A 72 0.30 -6.31 3.67
C HIS A 72 0.79 -6.61 2.24
N ALA A 73 0.45 -5.75 1.27
CA ALA A 73 0.92 -5.87 -0.10
C ALA A 73 2.46 -5.87 -0.20
N LEU A 74 3.12 -4.98 0.54
CA LEU A 74 4.57 -4.87 0.54
C LEU A 74 5.26 -6.10 1.14
N TYR A 75 4.81 -6.51 2.33
CA TYR A 75 5.53 -7.49 3.13
C TYR A 75 5.09 -8.92 2.88
N GLU A 76 3.80 -9.17 2.63
CA GLU A 76 3.30 -10.54 2.47
C GLU A 76 3.08 -10.91 1.02
N GLU A 77 2.44 -10.03 0.23
CA GLU A 77 2.26 -10.27 -1.21
C GLU A 77 3.57 -10.06 -2.00
N LYS A 78 4.55 -9.36 -1.41
CA LYS A 78 5.80 -8.93 -2.06
C LYS A 78 5.57 -8.08 -3.32
N ASP A 79 4.39 -7.48 -3.43
CA ASP A 79 3.99 -6.63 -4.54
C ASP A 79 4.29 -5.17 -4.19
N LYS A 80 5.49 -4.73 -4.56
CA LYS A 80 5.93 -3.35 -4.34
C LYS A 80 5.08 -2.34 -5.12
N LEU A 81 4.57 -2.71 -6.28
CA LEU A 81 3.81 -1.80 -7.13
C LEU A 81 2.41 -1.59 -6.55
N LYS A 82 1.72 -2.67 -6.16
CA LYS A 82 0.46 -2.58 -5.40
C LYS A 82 0.65 -1.79 -4.11
N ALA A 83 1.73 -2.06 -3.36
CA ALA A 83 2.05 -1.29 -2.17
C ALA A 83 2.27 0.20 -2.46
N ALA A 84 2.98 0.54 -3.55
CA ALA A 84 3.19 1.92 -3.97
C ALA A 84 1.86 2.64 -4.24
N HIS A 85 0.96 2.01 -4.99
CA HIS A 85 -0.38 2.55 -5.25
C HIS A 85 -1.18 2.79 -3.96
N LEU A 86 -1.21 1.82 -3.06
CA LEU A 86 -1.94 1.92 -1.81
C LEU A 86 -1.33 2.97 -0.87
N TYR A 87 0.00 3.05 -0.75
CA TYR A 87 0.65 4.10 0.03
C TYR A 87 0.43 5.50 -0.57
N GLU A 88 0.46 5.65 -1.90
CA GLU A 88 0.12 6.91 -2.55
C GLU A 88 -1.33 7.33 -2.20
N GLN A 89 -2.27 6.40 -2.31
CA GLN A 89 -3.67 6.66 -1.96
C GLN A 89 -3.84 7.03 -0.48
N ALA A 90 -3.16 6.32 0.43
CA ALA A 90 -3.15 6.66 1.85
C ALA A 90 -2.61 8.08 2.10
N ALA A 91 -1.52 8.44 1.42
CA ALA A 91 -0.92 9.78 1.52
C ALA A 91 -1.86 10.88 1.00
N LYS A 92 -2.57 10.63 -0.10
CA LYS A 92 -3.59 11.55 -0.66
C LYS A 92 -4.79 11.76 0.27
N THR A 93 -5.08 10.80 1.14
CA THR A 93 -6.29 10.76 1.98
C THR A 93 -6.02 11.07 3.45
N GLY A 94 -4.81 11.51 3.80
CA GLY A 94 -4.50 12.06 5.13
C GLY A 94 -3.37 11.35 5.89
N ALA A 95 -2.71 10.34 5.31
CA ALA A 95 -1.51 9.79 5.93
C ALA A 95 -0.35 10.82 5.94
N PRO A 96 0.62 10.68 6.86
CA PRO A 96 1.73 11.63 6.96
C PRO A 96 2.51 11.82 5.66
N ASN A 97 3.01 13.03 5.42
CA ASN A 97 3.66 13.42 4.16
C ASN A 97 4.82 12.50 3.72
N TRP A 98 5.54 11.90 4.66
CA TRP A 98 6.64 10.98 4.33
C TRP A 98 6.17 9.72 3.58
N VAL A 99 4.89 9.37 3.66
CA VAL A 99 4.31 8.19 2.98
C VAL A 99 4.36 8.35 1.45
N TYR A 100 4.24 9.56 0.90
CA TYR A 100 4.48 9.81 -0.52
C TYR A 100 5.90 9.44 -0.96
N SER A 101 6.89 9.80 -0.13
CA SER A 101 8.29 9.46 -0.39
C SER A 101 8.56 7.95 -0.32
N LEU A 102 7.79 7.22 0.49
CA LEU A 102 7.82 5.76 0.51
C LEU A 102 7.17 5.19 -0.75
N ALA A 103 5.98 5.65 -1.12
CA ALA A 103 5.26 5.22 -2.32
C ALA A 103 6.10 5.39 -3.58
N GLY A 104 6.72 6.57 -3.78
CA GLY A 104 7.61 6.81 -4.91
C GLY A 104 8.81 5.87 -4.93
N ARG A 105 9.43 5.59 -3.78
CA ARG A 105 10.53 4.62 -3.71
C ARG A 105 10.08 3.22 -4.11
N LEU A 106 8.93 2.76 -3.60
CA LEU A 106 8.41 1.44 -3.90
C LEU A 106 8.03 1.28 -5.38
N ALA A 107 7.49 2.33 -6.01
CA ALA A 107 7.22 2.33 -7.45
C ALA A 107 8.52 2.13 -8.26
N LYS A 108 9.58 2.88 -7.92
CA LYS A 108 10.91 2.71 -8.52
C LYS A 108 11.47 1.29 -8.31
N ASP A 109 11.42 0.82 -7.07
CA ASP A 109 11.91 -0.51 -6.69
C ASP A 109 11.09 -1.66 -7.31
N GLY A 110 9.88 -1.36 -7.78
CA GLY A 110 9.00 -2.23 -8.57
C GLY A 110 9.20 -2.11 -10.09
N GLY A 111 10.10 -1.24 -10.56
CA GLY A 111 10.43 -1.04 -11.98
C GLY A 111 9.63 0.07 -12.68
N GLU A 112 8.75 0.77 -11.97
CA GLU A 112 7.87 1.81 -12.53
C GLU A 112 8.44 3.21 -12.28
N ASP A 113 9.56 3.51 -12.94
CA ASP A 113 10.29 4.79 -12.80
C ASP A 113 9.42 6.01 -13.14
N GLU A 114 8.60 5.92 -14.20
CA GLU A 114 7.72 7.03 -14.61
C GLU A 114 6.61 7.28 -13.58
N TYR A 115 6.07 6.22 -13.00
CA TYR A 115 5.07 6.34 -11.95
C TYR A 115 5.70 6.89 -10.66
N SER A 116 6.91 6.44 -10.31
CA SER A 116 7.69 6.99 -9.20
C SER A 116 7.85 8.50 -9.31
N GLN A 117 8.26 8.99 -10.47
CA GLN A 117 8.40 10.44 -10.72
C GLN A 117 7.08 11.17 -10.52
N LYS A 118 5.98 10.68 -11.11
CA LYS A 118 4.64 11.29 -10.96
C LYS A 118 4.20 11.39 -9.50
N ILE A 119 4.45 10.37 -8.68
CA ILE A 119 4.13 10.41 -7.24
C ILE A 119 4.90 11.53 -6.55
N LEU A 120 6.21 11.62 -6.79
CA LEU A 120 7.08 12.61 -6.14
C LEU A 120 6.76 14.04 -6.60
N GLU A 121 6.45 14.23 -7.88
CA GLU A 121 5.98 15.51 -8.44
C GLU A 121 4.64 15.93 -7.82
N GLY A 122 3.70 14.99 -7.69
CA GLY A 122 2.42 15.23 -7.01
C GLY A 122 2.61 15.70 -5.57
N MET A 123 3.60 15.15 -4.85
CA MET A 123 3.94 15.59 -3.50
C MET A 123 4.54 17.00 -3.48
N ILE A 124 5.40 17.36 -4.44
CA ILE A 124 5.98 18.71 -4.55
C ILE A 124 4.89 19.77 -4.74
N ALA A 125 3.80 19.43 -5.43
CA ALA A 125 2.67 20.34 -5.64
C ALA A 125 1.84 20.60 -4.36
N THR A 126 2.10 19.88 -3.26
CA THR A 126 1.45 20.12 -1.96
C THR A 126 2.24 21.12 -1.10
N ASN A 127 1.60 21.74 -0.11
CA ASN A 127 2.21 22.77 0.75
C ASN A 127 3.24 22.19 1.75
N GLN A 128 4.39 21.74 1.22
CA GLN A 128 5.50 21.16 1.98
C GLN A 128 6.59 22.18 2.30
N ASP A 129 7.39 21.87 3.32
CA ASP A 129 8.62 22.59 3.63
C ASP A 129 9.62 22.54 2.44
N GLU A 130 10.28 23.66 2.16
CA GLU A 130 11.27 23.79 1.07
C GLU A 130 12.37 22.72 1.14
N LYS A 131 12.79 22.31 2.34
CA LYS A 131 13.79 21.24 2.54
C LYS A 131 13.28 19.89 2.04
N ILE A 132 11.98 19.62 2.23
CA ILE A 132 11.33 18.39 1.73
C ILE A 132 11.25 18.46 0.21
N ILE A 133 10.80 19.59 -0.34
CA ILE A 133 10.72 19.81 -1.79
C ILE A 133 12.09 19.59 -2.44
N LYS A 134 13.17 20.13 -1.86
CA LYS A 134 14.53 19.93 -2.35
C LYS A 134 14.89 18.43 -2.41
N ARG A 135 14.67 17.69 -1.32
CA ARG A 135 14.96 16.25 -1.27
C ARG A 135 14.15 15.45 -2.30
N LEU A 136 12.92 15.85 -2.59
CA LEU A 136 12.09 15.20 -3.61
C LEU A 136 12.64 15.46 -5.01
N ARG A 137 13.08 16.70 -5.30
CA ARG A 137 13.72 17.04 -6.58
C ARG A 137 15.02 16.28 -6.80
N ASP A 138 15.85 16.17 -5.77
CA ASP A 138 17.11 15.41 -5.84
C ASP A 138 16.83 13.94 -6.23
N LYS A 139 15.80 13.31 -5.62
CA LYS A 139 15.37 11.95 -5.98
C LYS A 139 14.85 11.82 -7.41
N ILE A 140 14.07 12.79 -7.89
CA ILE A 140 13.58 12.78 -9.28
C ILE A 140 14.76 12.81 -10.25
N ALA A 141 15.74 13.68 -10.00
CA ALA A 141 16.95 13.77 -10.82
C ALA A 141 17.76 12.46 -10.82
N GLU A 142 17.88 11.78 -9.68
CA GLU A 142 18.52 10.47 -9.59
C GLU A 142 17.81 9.40 -10.45
N ILE A 143 16.47 9.40 -10.46
CA ILE A 143 15.68 8.49 -11.29
C ILE A 143 15.92 8.78 -12.77
N GLU A 144 15.90 10.04 -13.19
CA GLU A 144 16.15 10.43 -14.59
C GLU A 144 17.56 10.04 -15.06
N ALA A 145 18.56 10.26 -14.22
CA ALA A 145 19.95 9.90 -14.52
C ALA A 145 20.09 8.38 -14.70
N SER A 146 19.48 7.60 -13.79
CA SER A 146 19.47 6.13 -13.85
C SER A 146 18.82 5.64 -15.15
N ARG A 147 17.65 6.20 -15.51
CA ARG A 147 16.93 5.86 -16.74
C ARG A 147 17.72 6.18 -18.01
N LYS A 148 18.43 7.32 -18.07
CA LYS A 148 19.28 7.69 -19.22
C LYS A 148 20.45 6.74 -19.39
N SER A 149 21.04 6.24 -18.30
CA SER A 149 22.14 5.26 -18.36
C SER A 149 21.72 3.89 -18.89
N LEU A 150 20.47 3.47 -18.67
CA LEU A 150 19.93 2.19 -19.16
C LEU A 150 19.57 2.19 -20.64
N LYS A 151 19.45 3.37 -21.28
CA LYS A 151 19.11 3.53 -22.70
C LYS A 151 20.33 3.66 -23.62
N LYS A 152 21.55 3.58 -23.07
CA LYS A 152 22.82 3.77 -23.79
C LYS A 152 23.56 2.45 -23.89
#